data_AF-A0A5N9CWU1-F1
#
_entry.id   AF-A0A5N9CWU1-F1
#
_cell.length_a   1.000
_cell.length_b   1.000
_cell.length_c   1.000
_cell.angle_alpha   90.00
_cell.angle_beta   90.00
_cell.angle_gamma   90.00
#
_symmetry.space_group_name_H-M   'P 1'
#
loop_
_entity.id
_entity.type
_entity.pdbx_description
1 polymer ?
#
loop_
_entity_poly.entity_id
_entity_poly.type
_entity_poly.pdbx_seq_one_letter_code
_entity_poly.pdbx_strand_id
1 'polypeptide(L)'
;MDTIGKSVPRIDALDKVTGRAAYVGDLEVPGMLHGKILRSPLPHAVVKEIDVRKALKLPGVVAVLTRDDLEGLDPFYGAVVRDRPFIATDKVRYQGEPVAAVAAVDLATAEEALDLIQVEYDELPIISDTLEALMDGGATVHETNLCNQSGYEWGDVTDAFAKADHVFEDTFTFPMVYHYSMEPHAVIADYSNQGITVWSTAQHPFLVREDLARMFGFQLHQVRVVVPYLGGGFGSKSYTKLEPLVVALSKVAGRPVRVALTVEEAFKTIRRHAARCTVKTGVMNDGSFVARECLIHLDTGAYADNGPLVANRAAERIMGAYRWDNVKIISNAVYTNSTPAGSFRSIGAPQAAWASESQVDIIADALGLGPLEIRLKNLVEKGEEFRPGRRALDADPATGLRMAAQAIGMSLDKEPEDQGSALPIKTGRGLGCNLSGVGSSATSTAIIRLHVDGTVTVFAGTTEIGQGSRGVLAQIASQELQVPFEHISMVSSDTGVVPYDRSTGSSRSTTMMGLAVQGAAKEVKDQLIELAALHFDCPPEELSAEDGLII
;
A
#
# COMPACT_ATOMS: atom_id res chain seq x y z
N MET A 1 -0.28 -1.18 -34.87
CA MET A 1 -1.47 -1.67 -34.16
C MET A 1 -1.87 -0.75 -33.00
N ASP A 2 -3.06 -0.18 -33.11
CA ASP A 2 -3.68 0.66 -32.09
C ASP A 2 -4.36 -0.22 -31.02
N THR A 3 -3.70 -0.40 -29.87
CA THR A 3 -4.19 -1.26 -28.77
C THR A 3 -4.44 -0.50 -27.47
N ILE A 4 -3.76 0.63 -27.22
CA ILE A 4 -3.95 1.45 -26.02
C ILE A 4 -5.36 2.07 -26.03
N GLY A 5 -6.01 2.10 -24.87
CA GLY A 5 -7.37 2.64 -24.73
C GLY A 5 -8.50 1.67 -25.13
N LYS A 6 -8.16 0.49 -25.67
CA LYS A 6 -9.15 -0.55 -26.01
C LYS A 6 -9.38 -1.51 -24.84
N SER A 7 -10.61 -2.00 -24.74
CA SER A 7 -11.00 -3.01 -23.75
C SER A 7 -10.60 -4.41 -24.23
N VAL A 8 -9.35 -4.79 -23.96
CA VAL A 8 -8.83 -6.14 -24.29
C VAL A 8 -9.13 -7.15 -23.17
N PRO A 9 -9.38 -8.43 -23.47
CA PRO A 9 -9.44 -9.48 -22.46
C PRO A 9 -8.14 -9.53 -21.64
N ARG A 10 -8.24 -9.80 -20.34
CA ARG A 10 -7.04 -9.91 -19.50
C ARG A 10 -6.24 -11.16 -19.90
N ILE A 11 -4.92 -11.01 -20.00
CA ILE A 11 -3.97 -12.09 -20.28
C ILE A 11 -4.09 -13.23 -19.25
N ASP A 12 -4.43 -12.88 -18.00
CA ASP A 12 -4.57 -13.81 -16.89
C ASP A 12 -6.02 -14.26 -16.61
N ALA A 13 -6.98 -13.92 -17.49
CA ALA A 13 -8.40 -14.23 -17.25
C ALA A 13 -8.67 -15.74 -17.24
N LEU A 14 -8.15 -16.46 -18.23
CA LEU A 14 -8.45 -17.88 -18.42
C LEU A 14 -8.00 -18.72 -17.23
N ASP A 15 -6.78 -18.48 -16.74
CA ASP A 15 -6.24 -19.20 -15.58
C ASP A 15 -7.08 -18.96 -14.33
N LYS A 16 -7.57 -17.73 -14.13
CA LYS A 16 -8.39 -17.38 -12.95
C LYS A 16 -9.77 -18.01 -13.00
N VAL A 17 -10.45 -17.97 -14.15
CA VAL A 17 -11.82 -18.50 -14.26
C VAL A 17 -11.86 -20.02 -14.33
N THR A 18 -10.74 -20.67 -14.67
CA THR A 18 -10.62 -22.14 -14.72
C THR A 18 -9.98 -22.75 -13.47
N GLY A 19 -9.56 -21.94 -12.50
CA GLY A 19 -8.88 -22.41 -11.29
C GLY A 19 -7.45 -22.90 -11.52
N ARG A 20 -6.82 -22.52 -12.65
CA ARG A 20 -5.41 -22.85 -12.95
C ARG A 20 -4.42 -21.82 -12.40
N ALA A 21 -4.90 -20.63 -12.05
CA ALA A 21 -4.07 -19.62 -11.41
C ALA A 21 -3.62 -20.10 -10.03
N ALA A 22 -2.34 -20.44 -9.89
CA ALA A 22 -1.74 -20.87 -8.63
C ALA A 22 -1.32 -19.67 -7.77
N TYR A 23 -1.89 -19.56 -6.59
CA TYR A 23 -1.55 -18.62 -5.53
C TYR A 23 -0.54 -19.25 -4.57
N VAL A 24 0.05 -18.48 -3.65
CA VAL A 24 1.07 -19.01 -2.72
C VAL A 24 0.52 -20.16 -1.86
N GLY A 25 -0.76 -20.07 -1.48
CA GLY A 25 -1.44 -21.14 -0.72
C GLY A 25 -1.60 -22.45 -1.48
N ASP A 26 -1.58 -22.41 -2.82
CA ASP A 26 -1.74 -23.59 -3.69
C ASP A 26 -0.40 -24.26 -4.02
N LEU A 27 0.72 -23.60 -3.70
CA LEU A 27 2.05 -24.10 -4.04
C LEU A 27 2.49 -25.19 -3.05
N GLU A 28 3.13 -26.21 -3.60
CA GLU A 28 3.80 -27.28 -2.89
C GLU A 28 5.27 -27.29 -3.30
N VAL A 29 6.19 -27.30 -2.33
CA VAL A 29 7.64 -27.43 -2.58
C VAL A 29 8.16 -28.72 -1.94
N PRO A 30 9.16 -29.40 -2.54
CA PRO A 30 9.66 -30.67 -2.00
C PRO A 30 10.12 -30.56 -0.54
N GLY A 31 9.62 -31.45 0.31
CA GLY A 31 9.99 -31.49 1.72
C GLY A 31 9.38 -30.38 2.59
N MET A 32 8.40 -29.63 2.07
CA MET A 32 7.71 -28.56 2.80
C MET A 32 7.08 -29.03 4.11
N LEU A 33 7.15 -28.17 5.11
CA LEU A 33 6.45 -28.28 6.39
C LEU A 33 5.33 -27.24 6.48
N HIS A 34 4.40 -27.47 7.41
CA HIS A 34 3.30 -26.58 7.71
C HIS A 34 3.63 -25.78 8.97
N GLY A 35 3.58 -24.46 8.84
CA GLY A 35 3.91 -23.53 9.90
C GLY A 35 2.68 -22.85 10.49
N LYS A 36 2.67 -22.65 11.82
CA LYS A 36 1.67 -21.86 12.54
C LYS A 36 2.34 -20.94 13.56
N ILE A 37 1.68 -19.83 13.88
CA ILE A 37 2.24 -18.76 14.72
C ILE A 37 1.48 -18.69 16.03
N LEU A 38 2.18 -18.82 17.15
CA LEU A 38 1.65 -18.46 18.46
C LEU A 38 1.67 -16.94 18.59
N ARG A 39 0.50 -16.36 18.87
CA ARG A 39 0.32 -14.92 18.99
C ARG A 39 -0.04 -14.53 20.41
N SER A 40 0.43 -13.36 20.83
CA SER A 40 0.14 -12.79 22.14
C SER A 40 -1.38 -12.68 22.37
N PRO A 41 -1.89 -13.16 23.50
CA PRO A 41 -3.27 -12.88 23.90
C PRO A 41 -3.42 -11.47 24.52
N LEU A 42 -2.30 -10.81 24.87
CA LEU A 42 -2.27 -9.55 25.61
C LEU A 42 -1.83 -8.36 24.72
N PRO A 43 -2.39 -7.16 24.95
CA PRO A 43 -2.06 -5.95 24.20
C PRO A 43 -0.75 -5.30 24.64
N HIS A 44 -0.31 -5.46 25.89
CA HIS A 44 0.96 -4.92 26.36
C HIS A 44 1.47 -5.75 27.54
N ALA A 45 2.60 -6.43 27.39
CA ALA A 45 3.18 -7.22 28.47
C ALA A 45 4.66 -7.54 28.22
N VAL A 46 5.45 -7.63 29.29
CA VAL A 46 6.82 -8.19 29.20
C VAL A 46 6.72 -9.70 29.02
N VAL A 47 7.50 -10.27 28.10
CA VAL A 47 7.61 -11.72 27.91
C VAL A 47 8.69 -12.26 28.85
N LYS A 48 8.29 -12.95 29.92
CA LYS A 48 9.20 -13.43 30.96
C LYS A 48 9.89 -14.72 30.52
N GLU A 49 9.09 -15.73 30.20
CA GLU A 49 9.56 -17.07 29.81
C GLU A 49 8.69 -17.62 28.67
N ILE A 50 9.31 -18.42 27.79
CA ILE A 50 8.63 -19.17 26.73
C ILE A 50 9.08 -20.64 26.89
N ASP A 51 8.19 -21.52 27.36
CA ASP A 51 8.45 -22.96 27.46
C ASP A 51 7.86 -23.71 26.27
N VAL A 52 8.75 -24.22 25.40
CA VAL A 52 8.41 -24.98 24.20
C VAL A 52 8.65 -26.49 24.35
N ARG A 53 9.06 -26.97 25.53
CA ARG A 53 9.52 -28.36 25.73
C ARG A 53 8.46 -29.42 25.43
N LYS A 54 7.17 -29.10 25.66
CA LYS A 54 6.06 -30.01 25.35
C LYS A 54 5.78 -30.03 23.85
N ALA A 55 5.75 -28.87 23.20
CA ALA A 55 5.56 -28.75 21.76
C ALA A 55 6.66 -29.50 20.98
N LEU A 56 7.92 -29.37 21.38
CA LEU A 56 9.05 -30.09 20.76
C LEU A 56 8.98 -31.62 20.91
N LYS A 57 8.23 -32.14 21.89
CA LYS A 57 8.05 -33.57 22.11
C LYS A 57 6.84 -34.15 21.37
N LEU A 58 5.98 -33.31 20.81
CA LEU A 58 4.80 -33.75 20.07
C LEU A 58 5.25 -34.43 18.75
N PRO A 59 4.86 -35.70 18.50
CA PRO A 59 5.19 -36.38 17.25
C PRO A 59 4.73 -35.58 16.03
N GLY A 60 5.63 -35.38 15.06
CA GLY A 60 5.34 -34.62 13.84
C GLY A 60 5.75 -33.14 13.91
N VAL A 61 6.05 -32.59 15.08
CA VAL A 61 6.72 -31.29 15.21
C VAL A 61 8.19 -31.45 14.81
N VAL A 62 8.67 -30.57 13.93
CA VAL A 62 10.06 -30.56 13.45
C VAL A 62 10.86 -29.45 14.11
N ALA A 63 10.26 -28.27 14.27
CA ALA A 63 10.91 -27.13 14.90
C ALA A 63 9.91 -26.20 15.58
N VAL A 64 10.39 -25.50 16.60
CA VAL A 64 9.72 -24.36 17.22
C VAL A 64 10.71 -23.20 17.22
N LEU A 65 10.30 -22.07 16.65
CA LEU A 65 11.02 -20.82 16.60
C LEU A 65 10.57 -19.91 17.75
N THR A 66 11.52 -19.37 18.50
CA THR A 66 11.32 -18.40 19.58
C THR A 66 12.32 -17.25 19.45
N ARG A 67 12.29 -16.32 20.41
CA ARG A 67 13.30 -15.25 20.51
C ARG A 67 14.74 -15.77 20.74
N ASP A 68 14.89 -16.98 21.26
CA ASP A 68 16.19 -17.56 21.60
C ASP A 68 16.93 -18.11 20.37
N ASP A 69 16.22 -18.25 19.25
CA ASP A 69 16.75 -18.74 17.96
C ASP A 69 17.24 -17.60 17.04
N LEU A 70 17.28 -16.37 17.55
CA LEU A 70 17.57 -15.16 16.77
C LEU A 70 19.05 -14.77 16.75
N GLU A 71 19.92 -15.56 17.37
CA GLU A 71 21.36 -15.28 17.44
C GLU A 71 21.97 -15.12 16.03
N GLY A 72 22.71 -14.02 15.83
CA GLY A 72 23.34 -13.70 14.55
C GLY A 72 22.41 -13.12 13.48
N LEU A 73 21.14 -12.88 13.81
CA LEU A 73 20.17 -12.23 12.93
C LEU A 73 19.91 -10.78 13.37
N ASP A 74 19.49 -9.93 12.44
CA ASP A 74 18.86 -8.64 12.76
C ASP A 74 17.34 -8.84 12.75
N PRO A 75 16.68 -8.90 13.92
CA PRO A 75 15.29 -9.33 13.99
C PRO A 75 14.30 -8.24 13.60
N PHE A 76 14.76 -7.02 13.37
CA PHE A 76 13.89 -5.86 13.16
C PHE A 76 13.71 -5.52 11.69
N TYR A 77 12.47 -5.18 11.33
CA TYR A 77 12.08 -4.67 10.03
C TYR A 77 11.12 -3.50 10.17
N GLY A 78 10.89 -2.80 9.06
CA GLY A 78 9.92 -1.71 8.99
C GLY A 78 10.27 -0.74 7.86
N ALA A 79 9.25 -0.13 7.26
CA ALA A 79 9.40 0.61 6.01
C ALA A 79 10.13 1.95 6.18
N VAL A 80 9.90 2.62 7.31
CA VAL A 80 10.51 3.93 7.63
C VAL A 80 11.34 3.83 8.90
N VAL A 81 10.76 3.27 9.96
CA VAL A 81 11.45 2.94 11.22
C VAL A 81 11.55 1.42 11.30
N ARG A 82 12.72 0.90 11.65
CA ARG A 82 12.96 -0.55 11.82
C ARG A 82 12.71 -0.94 13.27
N ASP A 83 11.49 -0.75 13.73
CA ASP A 83 11.09 -0.94 15.12
C ASP A 83 10.35 -2.27 15.36
N ARG A 84 9.94 -2.99 14.31
CA ARG A 84 9.12 -4.19 14.43
C ARG A 84 9.96 -5.45 14.39
N PRO A 85 10.01 -6.24 15.46
CA PRO A 85 10.63 -7.54 15.42
C PRO A 85 9.71 -8.54 14.69
N PHE A 86 10.27 -9.56 14.03
CA PHE A 86 9.45 -10.62 13.43
C PHE A 86 8.88 -11.61 14.45
N ILE A 87 9.48 -11.70 15.63
CA ILE A 87 8.96 -12.35 16.85
C ILE A 87 9.27 -11.45 18.04
N ALA A 88 8.32 -11.27 18.97
CA ALA A 88 8.51 -10.49 20.17
C ALA A 88 9.73 -10.97 20.97
N THR A 89 10.65 -10.04 21.28
CA THR A 89 11.89 -10.34 22.00
C THR A 89 11.78 -9.99 23.48
N ASP A 90 11.42 -8.75 23.78
CA ASP A 90 11.35 -8.18 25.13
C ASP A 90 9.92 -8.17 25.69
N LYS A 91 9.01 -7.59 24.92
CA LYS A 91 7.62 -7.37 25.28
C LYS A 91 6.74 -7.48 24.05
N VAL A 92 5.49 -7.80 24.28
CA VAL A 92 4.42 -7.69 23.31
C VAL A 92 3.79 -6.31 23.43
N ARG A 93 3.49 -5.69 22.30
CA ARG A 93 2.97 -4.32 22.15
C ARG A 93 1.56 -4.28 21.55
N TYR A 94 1.00 -5.41 21.12
CA TYR A 94 -0.41 -5.54 20.74
C TYR A 94 -0.92 -6.99 20.85
N GLN A 95 -2.24 -7.14 20.97
CA GLN A 95 -2.89 -8.45 20.96
C GLN A 95 -2.80 -9.02 19.55
N GLY A 96 -2.18 -10.19 19.42
CA GLY A 96 -1.90 -10.79 18.12
C GLY A 96 -0.44 -10.76 17.71
N GLU A 97 0.46 -10.14 18.50
CA GLU A 97 1.88 -10.11 18.17
C GLU A 97 2.51 -11.51 18.15
N PRO A 98 3.29 -11.89 17.12
CA PRO A 98 3.99 -13.17 17.10
C PRO A 98 4.96 -13.33 18.29
N VAL A 99 4.86 -14.45 19.01
CA VAL A 99 5.72 -14.77 20.18
C VAL A 99 6.53 -16.04 19.95
N ALA A 100 5.95 -17.01 19.22
CA ALA A 100 6.64 -18.20 18.77
C ALA A 100 6.03 -18.69 17.45
N ALA A 101 6.69 -19.60 16.75
CA ALA A 101 6.11 -20.28 15.60
C ALA A 101 6.53 -21.75 15.55
N VAL A 102 5.67 -22.62 15.05
CA VAL A 102 5.91 -24.06 14.95
C VAL A 102 5.98 -24.46 13.48
N ALA A 103 6.86 -25.39 13.13
CA ALA A 103 6.85 -26.11 11.86
C ALA A 103 6.62 -27.61 12.12
N ALA A 104 5.61 -28.19 11.48
CA ALA A 104 5.25 -29.60 11.62
C ALA A 104 4.98 -30.26 10.26
N VAL A 105 4.84 -31.58 10.26
CA VAL A 105 4.60 -32.38 9.03
C VAL A 105 3.23 -32.13 8.40
N ASP A 106 2.27 -31.62 9.16
CA ASP A 106 0.94 -31.23 8.70
C ASP A 106 0.39 -30.07 9.54
N LEU A 107 -0.69 -29.44 9.05
CA LEU A 107 -1.28 -28.26 9.68
C LEU A 107 -1.90 -28.58 11.05
N ALA A 108 -2.58 -29.72 11.20
CA ALA A 108 -3.25 -30.09 12.44
C ALA A 108 -2.26 -30.27 13.59
N THR A 109 -1.13 -30.92 13.31
CA THR A 109 -0.03 -31.07 14.27
C THR A 109 0.60 -29.72 14.64
N ALA A 110 0.72 -28.80 13.68
CA ALA A 110 1.23 -27.46 13.94
C ALA A 110 0.30 -26.66 14.86
N GLU A 111 -1.02 -26.80 14.70
CA GLU A 111 -2.05 -26.18 15.55
C GLU A 111 -2.04 -26.77 16.96
N GLU A 112 -2.03 -28.09 17.10
CA GLU A 112 -1.96 -28.77 18.40
C GLU A 112 -0.68 -28.37 19.17
N ALA A 113 0.44 -28.21 18.47
CA ALA A 113 1.69 -27.80 19.08
C ALA A 113 1.64 -26.39 19.69
N LEU A 114 0.81 -25.47 19.15
CA LEU A 114 0.67 -24.12 19.73
C LEU A 114 0.08 -24.17 21.13
N ASP A 115 -0.88 -25.06 21.39
CA ASP A 115 -1.53 -25.22 22.70
C ASP A 115 -0.59 -25.79 23.77
N LEU A 116 0.54 -26.37 23.35
CA LEU A 116 1.56 -26.94 24.22
C LEU A 116 2.68 -25.94 24.59
N ILE A 117 2.73 -24.77 23.95
CA ILE A 117 3.68 -23.71 24.28
C ILE A 117 3.11 -22.89 25.44
N GLN A 118 3.91 -22.71 26.49
CA GLN A 118 3.54 -21.90 27.64
C GLN A 118 4.34 -20.60 27.64
N VAL A 119 3.65 -19.46 27.76
CA VAL A 119 4.29 -18.15 27.82
C VAL A 119 3.88 -17.43 29.09
N GLU A 120 4.87 -16.98 29.85
CA GLU A 120 4.65 -16.18 31.05
C GLU A 120 4.78 -14.69 30.73
N TYR A 121 3.80 -13.90 31.18
CA TYR A 121 3.69 -12.48 30.90
C TYR A 121 3.57 -11.66 32.19
N ASP A 122 4.23 -10.51 32.23
CA ASP A 122 3.90 -9.44 33.17
C ASP A 122 3.16 -8.33 32.42
N GLU A 123 1.87 -8.14 32.70
CA GLU A 123 1.04 -7.11 32.05
C GLU A 123 1.58 -5.70 32.29
N LEU A 124 1.49 -4.87 31.25
CA LEU A 124 1.88 -3.47 31.26
C LEU A 124 0.65 -2.58 31.01
N PRO A 125 0.68 -1.29 31.42
CA PRO A 125 -0.40 -0.36 31.12
C PRO A 125 -0.68 -0.27 29.62
N ILE A 126 -1.95 -0.26 29.26
CA ILE A 126 -2.42 -0.30 27.86
C ILE A 126 -2.73 1.12 27.41
N ILE A 127 -2.23 1.48 26.23
CA ILE A 127 -2.47 2.76 25.58
C ILE A 127 -3.38 2.50 24.38
N SER A 128 -4.65 2.90 24.47
CA SER A 128 -5.65 2.57 23.44
C SER A 128 -6.17 3.78 22.67
N ASP A 129 -5.83 4.98 23.11
CA ASP A 129 -6.22 6.23 22.47
C ASP A 129 -5.02 7.12 22.14
N THR A 130 -5.11 7.83 21.02
CA THR A 130 -4.03 8.70 20.54
C THR A 130 -3.82 9.96 21.38
N LEU A 131 -4.85 10.49 22.04
CA LEU A 131 -4.70 11.65 22.91
C LEU A 131 -4.08 11.22 24.24
N GLU A 132 -4.55 10.11 24.81
CA GLU A 132 -3.92 9.47 25.98
C GLU A 132 -2.43 9.21 25.73
N ALA A 133 -2.10 8.63 24.58
CA ALA A 133 -0.72 8.32 24.20
C ALA A 133 0.20 9.55 24.18
N LEU A 134 -0.34 10.75 23.90
CA LEU A 134 0.41 12.00 23.79
C LEU A 134 0.44 12.82 25.09
N MET A 135 -0.16 12.33 26.18
CA MET A 135 -0.08 13.01 27.48
C MET A 135 1.29 12.83 28.15
N ASP A 136 1.77 13.89 28.80
CA ASP A 136 3.03 13.86 29.55
C ASP A 136 2.97 12.89 30.74
N GLY A 137 4.06 12.13 30.94
CA GLY A 137 4.20 11.20 32.08
C GLY A 137 3.37 9.91 31.98
N GLY A 138 2.69 9.68 30.85
CA GLY A 138 1.96 8.44 30.57
C GLY A 138 2.87 7.24 30.27
N ALA A 139 2.26 6.06 30.19
CA ALA A 139 2.95 4.86 29.71
C ALA A 139 3.34 5.01 28.24
N THR A 140 4.39 4.30 27.82
CA THR A 140 4.87 4.35 26.43
C THR A 140 4.93 2.97 25.77
N VAL A 141 4.55 2.91 24.49
CA VAL A 141 4.68 1.70 23.65
C VAL A 141 6.15 1.47 23.29
N HIS A 142 6.85 2.54 22.91
CA HIS A 142 8.29 2.61 22.67
C HIS A 142 8.94 3.61 23.64
N GLU A 143 10.08 4.23 23.32
CA GLU A 143 10.67 5.31 24.12
C GLU A 143 9.77 6.55 24.15
N THR A 144 9.01 6.79 23.08
CA THR A 144 7.96 7.80 22.97
C THR A 144 6.75 7.21 22.25
N ASN A 145 5.57 7.84 22.38
CA ASN A 145 4.39 7.46 21.61
C ASN A 145 4.19 8.28 20.33
N LEU A 146 4.97 9.35 20.13
CA LEU A 146 4.94 10.11 18.88
C LEU A 146 5.93 9.49 17.89
N CYS A 147 5.43 8.62 17.00
CA CYS A 147 6.23 7.97 15.95
C CYS A 147 6.80 8.99 14.96
N ASN A 148 5.95 9.89 14.48
CA ASN A 148 6.34 10.94 13.55
C ASN A 148 5.38 12.11 13.62
N GLN A 149 5.89 13.32 13.43
CA GLN A 149 5.10 14.50 13.14
C GLN A 149 5.48 15.01 11.73
N SER A 150 4.45 15.24 10.92
CA SER A 150 4.54 15.83 9.59
C SER A 150 3.59 17.02 9.51
N GLY A 151 3.89 18.00 8.67
CA GLY A 151 3.04 19.17 8.56
C GLY A 151 3.38 20.05 7.37
N TYR A 152 2.53 21.06 7.18
CA TYR A 152 2.71 22.11 6.18
C TYR A 152 2.30 23.44 6.80
N GLU A 153 3.09 24.48 6.55
CA GLU A 153 2.84 25.82 7.06
C GLU A 153 3.27 26.86 6.02
N TRP A 154 2.37 27.81 5.74
CA TRP A 154 2.67 29.03 4.99
C TRP A 154 1.59 30.09 5.28
N GLY A 155 1.94 31.36 5.05
CA GLY A 155 1.08 32.49 5.42
C GLY A 155 1.02 32.73 6.93
N ASP A 156 0.02 33.49 7.38
CA ASP A 156 -0.25 33.75 8.79
C ASP A 156 -1.71 33.39 9.11
N VAL A 157 -1.92 32.19 9.64
CA VAL A 157 -3.27 31.72 9.99
C VAL A 157 -3.92 32.56 11.09
N THR A 158 -3.15 33.17 11.99
CA THR A 158 -3.70 33.93 13.13
C THR A 158 -4.32 35.23 12.64
N ASP A 159 -3.58 36.00 11.83
CA ASP A 159 -4.08 37.22 11.21
C ASP A 159 -5.21 36.92 10.20
N ALA A 160 -5.10 35.83 9.44
CA ALA A 160 -6.12 35.42 8.48
C ALA A 160 -7.45 35.02 9.14
N PHE A 161 -7.43 34.31 10.28
CA PHE A 161 -8.65 34.02 11.04
C PHE A 161 -9.31 35.30 11.61
N ALA A 162 -8.52 36.31 11.99
CA ALA A 162 -9.07 37.59 12.45
C ALA A 162 -9.77 38.40 11.35
N LYS A 163 -9.44 38.11 10.08
CA LYS A 163 -10.03 38.76 8.89
C LYS A 163 -11.18 37.97 8.27
N ALA A 164 -11.40 36.73 8.69
CA ALA A 164 -12.51 35.91 8.22
C ALA A 164 -13.84 36.38 8.82
N ASP A 165 -14.91 36.33 8.03
CA ASP A 165 -16.26 36.66 8.52
C ASP A 165 -16.80 35.56 9.45
N HIS A 166 -16.45 34.30 9.16
CA HIS A 166 -16.81 33.13 9.95
C HIS A 166 -15.64 32.18 10.13
N VAL A 167 -15.59 31.51 11.27
CA VAL A 167 -14.63 30.46 11.57
C VAL A 167 -15.37 29.21 12.05
N PHE A 168 -15.14 28.11 11.34
CA PHE A 168 -15.71 26.79 11.67
C PHE A 168 -14.62 25.89 12.22
N GLU A 169 -14.94 25.11 13.25
CA GLU A 169 -14.00 24.16 13.86
C GLU A 169 -14.74 22.88 14.22
N ASP A 170 -14.38 21.78 13.55
CA ASP A 170 -15.04 20.48 13.68
C ASP A 170 -14.01 19.39 13.93
N THR A 171 -14.38 18.37 14.69
CA THR A 171 -13.54 17.18 14.92
C THR A 171 -14.22 15.92 14.39
N PHE A 172 -13.53 15.22 13.50
CA PHE A 172 -14.00 14.01 12.84
C PHE A 172 -13.18 12.80 13.29
N THR A 173 -13.85 11.67 13.51
CA THR A 173 -13.20 10.40 13.87
C THR A 173 -13.42 9.37 12.77
N PHE A 174 -12.35 8.72 12.32
CA PHE A 174 -12.35 7.68 11.31
C PHE A 174 -11.91 6.34 11.94
N PRO A 175 -12.67 5.24 11.75
CA PRO A 175 -12.40 3.98 12.44
C PRO A 175 -11.21 3.21 11.86
N MET A 176 -10.73 2.20 12.59
CA MET A 176 -9.82 1.20 12.04
C MET A 176 -10.54 0.37 10.97
N VAL A 177 -9.85 0.09 9.85
CA VAL A 177 -10.41 -0.70 8.74
C VAL A 177 -9.39 -1.72 8.27
N TYR A 178 -9.83 -2.97 8.11
CA TYR A 178 -9.01 -4.05 7.55
C TYR A 178 -9.21 -4.16 6.03
N HIS A 179 -8.15 -4.51 5.31
CA HIS A 179 -8.13 -4.50 3.84
C HIS A 179 -9.00 -5.56 3.20
N TYR A 180 -9.14 -6.70 3.88
CA TYR A 180 -9.93 -7.84 3.42
C TYR A 180 -9.55 -8.31 2.00
N SER A 181 -8.25 -8.52 1.74
CA SER A 181 -7.85 -9.27 0.54
C SER A 181 -8.34 -10.71 0.66
N MET A 182 -9.03 -11.20 -0.37
CA MET A 182 -9.65 -12.54 -0.35
C MET A 182 -8.62 -13.65 -0.16
N GLU A 183 -7.41 -13.47 -0.68
CA GLU A 183 -6.24 -14.26 -0.29
C GLU A 183 -5.60 -13.60 0.95
N PRO A 184 -5.57 -14.26 2.11
CA PRO A 184 -4.81 -13.81 3.27
C PRO A 184 -3.30 -13.76 2.99
N HIS A 185 -2.50 -13.32 3.96
CA HIS A 185 -1.05 -13.41 3.84
C HIS A 185 -0.60 -14.87 3.88
N ALA A 186 0.17 -15.26 2.87
CA ALA A 186 0.82 -16.56 2.79
C ALA A 186 2.28 -16.39 2.34
N VAL A 187 3.14 -17.24 2.91
CA VAL A 187 4.58 -17.28 2.61
C VAL A 187 5.06 -18.73 2.66
N ILE A 188 5.86 -19.11 1.67
CA ILE A 188 6.71 -20.30 1.72
C ILE A 188 8.16 -19.80 1.74
N ALA A 189 8.96 -20.25 2.70
CA ALA A 189 10.38 -19.94 2.73
C ALA A 189 11.22 -21.21 2.71
N ASP A 190 12.32 -21.16 1.98
CA ASP A 190 13.38 -22.17 1.96
C ASP A 190 14.72 -21.49 2.26
N TYR A 191 15.25 -21.78 3.46
CA TYR A 191 16.53 -21.29 3.93
C TYR A 191 17.63 -22.34 3.76
N SER A 192 18.77 -21.93 3.23
CA SER A 192 20.00 -22.74 3.21
C SER A 192 21.23 -21.88 3.50
N ASN A 193 22.39 -22.52 3.68
CA ASN A 193 23.67 -21.79 3.78
C ASN A 193 24.08 -21.08 2.49
N GLN A 194 23.44 -21.40 1.36
CA GLN A 194 23.72 -20.75 0.07
C GLN A 194 22.85 -19.53 -0.17
N GLY A 195 21.72 -19.42 0.52
CA GLY A 195 20.76 -18.34 0.32
C GLY A 195 19.35 -18.66 0.76
N ILE A 196 18.43 -17.77 0.39
CA ILE A 196 17.00 -17.78 0.74
C ILE A 196 16.18 -17.75 -0.54
N THR A 197 15.20 -18.65 -0.66
CA THR A 197 14.10 -18.52 -1.63
C THR A 197 12.79 -18.37 -0.89
N VAL A 198 11.99 -17.37 -1.28
CA VAL A 198 10.69 -17.09 -0.69
C VAL A 198 9.63 -16.98 -1.77
N TRP A 199 8.55 -17.75 -1.65
CA TRP A 199 7.31 -17.51 -2.39
C TRP A 199 6.39 -16.71 -1.47
N SER A 200 6.08 -15.46 -1.83
CA SER A 200 5.31 -14.56 -0.98
C SER A 200 4.15 -13.91 -1.71
N THR A 201 3.13 -13.59 -0.94
CA THR A 201 2.06 -12.65 -1.32
C THR A 201 2.51 -11.19 -1.31
N ALA A 202 3.81 -10.89 -1.46
CA ALA A 202 4.35 -9.53 -1.38
C ALA A 202 3.95 -8.65 -2.57
N GLN A 203 3.51 -7.41 -2.30
CA GLN A 203 3.37 -6.38 -3.34
C GLN A 203 4.71 -5.76 -3.74
N HIS A 204 5.70 -5.77 -2.84
CA HIS A 204 7.00 -5.10 -3.00
C HIS A 204 8.16 -6.10 -2.89
N PRO A 205 8.26 -7.10 -3.79
CA PRO A 205 9.19 -8.22 -3.63
C PRO A 205 10.66 -7.78 -3.54
N PHE A 206 11.05 -6.70 -4.22
CA PHE A 206 12.42 -6.19 -4.16
C PHE A 206 12.79 -5.59 -2.80
N LEU A 207 11.84 -4.95 -2.11
CA LEU A 207 12.08 -4.41 -0.76
C LEU A 207 12.11 -5.52 0.28
N VAL A 208 11.23 -6.51 0.12
CA VAL A 208 11.26 -7.73 0.93
C VAL A 208 12.62 -8.43 0.76
N ARG A 209 13.12 -8.56 -0.47
CA ARG A 209 14.46 -9.11 -0.74
C ARG A 209 15.57 -8.35 -0.01
N GLU A 210 15.53 -7.02 -0.05
CA GLU A 210 16.51 -6.16 0.63
C GLU A 210 16.49 -6.36 2.15
N ASP A 211 15.29 -6.37 2.75
CA ASP A 211 15.13 -6.64 4.18
C ASP A 211 15.65 -8.04 4.53
N LEU A 212 15.26 -9.08 3.81
CA LEU A 212 15.72 -10.45 4.06
C LEU A 212 17.24 -10.59 3.92
N ALA A 213 17.85 -9.98 2.91
CA ALA A 213 19.30 -10.00 2.74
C ALA A 213 20.01 -9.39 3.96
N ARG A 214 19.57 -8.21 4.41
CA ARG A 214 20.09 -7.56 5.62
C ARG A 214 19.88 -8.43 6.86
N MET A 215 18.65 -8.86 7.11
CA MET A 215 18.23 -9.51 8.36
C MET A 215 18.94 -10.84 8.59
N PHE A 216 19.27 -11.55 7.51
CA PHE A 216 19.91 -12.87 7.55
C PHE A 216 21.38 -12.86 7.12
N GLY A 217 21.98 -11.68 6.89
CA GLY A 217 23.40 -11.54 6.56
C GLY A 217 23.80 -12.07 5.17
N PHE A 218 22.87 -12.10 4.22
CA PHE A 218 23.11 -12.53 2.84
C PHE A 218 23.35 -11.37 1.89
N GLN A 219 24.03 -11.65 0.77
CA GLN A 219 24.08 -10.72 -0.37
C GLN A 219 22.79 -10.81 -1.18
N LEU A 220 22.41 -9.73 -1.88
CA LEU A 220 21.16 -9.67 -2.65
C LEU A 220 21.00 -10.80 -3.68
N HIS A 221 22.10 -11.28 -4.27
CA HIS A 221 22.06 -12.37 -5.26
C HIS A 221 21.78 -13.75 -4.63
N GLN A 222 21.90 -13.87 -3.31
CA GLN A 222 21.59 -15.08 -2.55
C GLN A 222 20.15 -15.09 -2.04
N VAL A 223 19.37 -14.02 -2.29
CA VAL A 223 17.99 -13.93 -1.85
C VAL A 223 17.07 -13.78 -3.06
N ARG A 224 16.09 -14.66 -3.17
CA ARG A 224 15.10 -14.65 -4.26
C ARG A 224 13.69 -14.59 -3.68
N VAL A 225 12.91 -13.62 -4.13
CA VAL A 225 11.48 -13.49 -3.81
C VAL A 225 10.68 -13.71 -5.09
N VAL A 226 9.82 -14.71 -5.06
CA VAL A 226 8.91 -15.10 -6.15
C VAL A 226 7.49 -14.75 -5.72
N VAL A 227 6.79 -13.99 -6.55
CA VAL A 227 5.36 -13.67 -6.35
C VAL A 227 4.58 -14.30 -7.51
N PRO A 228 3.81 -15.38 -7.26
CA PRO A 228 2.98 -16.02 -8.26
C PRO A 228 1.72 -15.18 -8.52
N TYR A 229 0.56 -15.78 -8.75
CA TYR A 229 -0.69 -15.03 -8.68
C TYR A 229 -0.92 -14.52 -7.26
N LEU A 230 -1.49 -13.32 -7.13
CA LEU A 230 -1.73 -12.66 -5.85
C LEU A 230 -3.18 -12.18 -5.77
N GLY A 231 -3.91 -12.69 -4.78
CA GLY A 231 -5.35 -12.53 -4.59
C GLY A 231 -5.74 -11.23 -3.89
N GLY A 232 -5.25 -10.11 -4.43
CA GLY A 232 -5.45 -8.77 -3.87
C GLY A 232 -4.52 -8.45 -2.70
N GLY A 233 -4.33 -7.16 -2.46
CA GLY A 233 -3.51 -6.67 -1.35
C GLY A 233 -3.95 -5.31 -0.83
N PHE A 234 -4.29 -4.38 -1.73
CA PHE A 234 -4.82 -3.06 -1.38
C PHE A 234 -3.94 -2.25 -0.42
N GLY A 235 -2.65 -2.60 -0.31
CA GLY A 235 -1.69 -2.02 0.64
C GLY A 235 -1.26 -2.94 1.78
N SER A 236 -2.08 -3.92 2.18
CA SER A 236 -1.78 -4.84 3.31
C SER A 236 -0.52 -5.69 3.09
N LYS A 237 -0.19 -5.94 1.84
CA LYS A 237 0.94 -6.74 1.37
C LYS A 237 2.11 -5.85 0.90
N SER A 238 2.08 -4.56 1.21
CA SER A 238 3.19 -3.63 0.97
C SER A 238 4.27 -3.79 2.04
N TYR A 239 5.54 -3.67 1.64
CA TYR A 239 6.70 -3.91 2.49
C TYR A 239 6.71 -5.30 3.14
N THR A 240 7.75 -5.57 3.91
CA THR A 240 7.93 -6.82 4.67
C THR A 240 6.81 -7.01 5.70
N LYS A 241 6.34 -8.26 5.83
CA LYS A 241 5.32 -8.70 6.79
C LYS A 241 5.77 -10.01 7.46
N LEU A 242 5.30 -11.15 6.97
CA LEU A 242 5.55 -12.47 7.57
C LEU A 242 6.86 -13.10 7.11
N GLU A 243 7.41 -12.63 5.99
CA GLU A 243 8.55 -13.24 5.31
C GLU A 243 9.73 -13.54 6.24
N PRO A 244 10.23 -12.60 7.07
CA PRO A 244 11.35 -12.90 7.95
C PRO A 244 11.02 -13.96 9.01
N LEU A 245 9.81 -14.00 9.55
CA LEU A 245 9.40 -15.05 10.50
C LEU A 245 9.46 -16.42 9.83
N VAL A 246 8.93 -16.55 8.62
CA VAL A 246 8.89 -17.86 7.92
C VAL A 246 10.27 -18.29 7.46
N VAL A 247 11.14 -17.35 7.06
CA VAL A 247 12.55 -17.64 6.77
C VAL A 247 13.30 -18.12 8.01
N ALA A 248 13.11 -17.46 9.17
CA ALA A 248 13.70 -17.90 10.43
C ALA A 248 13.18 -19.29 10.84
N LEU A 249 11.88 -19.55 10.66
CA LEU A 249 11.29 -20.85 10.96
C LEU A 249 11.85 -21.95 10.04
N SER A 250 12.02 -21.65 8.75
CA SER A 250 12.69 -22.57 7.80
C SER A 250 14.16 -22.83 8.18
N LYS A 251 14.88 -21.80 8.64
CA LYS A 251 16.26 -21.93 9.12
C LYS A 251 16.35 -22.90 10.30
N VAL A 252 15.47 -22.78 11.30
CA VAL A 252 15.45 -23.68 12.47
C VAL A 252 15.00 -25.08 12.08
N ALA A 253 14.02 -25.20 11.18
CA ALA A 253 13.52 -26.49 10.72
C ALA A 253 14.47 -27.24 9.76
N GLY A 254 15.42 -26.54 9.13
CA GLY A 254 16.31 -27.08 8.10
C GLY A 254 15.58 -27.55 6.83
N ARG A 255 14.35 -27.07 6.61
CA ARG A 255 13.43 -27.49 5.54
C ARG A 255 12.58 -26.31 5.08
N PRO A 256 12.01 -26.34 3.87
CA PRO A 256 11.03 -25.34 3.46
C PRO A 256 9.81 -25.34 4.38
N VAL A 257 9.26 -24.17 4.69
CA VAL A 257 8.07 -24.03 5.56
C VAL A 257 7.05 -23.12 4.90
N ARG A 258 5.78 -23.55 4.87
CA ARG A 258 4.63 -22.72 4.48
C ARG A 258 3.87 -22.23 5.70
N VAL A 259 3.69 -20.93 5.81
CA VAL A 259 2.73 -20.31 6.72
C VAL A 259 1.66 -19.63 5.87
N ALA A 260 0.41 -20.07 6.01
CA ALA A 260 -0.75 -19.44 5.41
C ALA A 260 -1.68 -18.99 6.55
N LEU A 261 -1.95 -17.68 6.63
CA LEU A 261 -2.83 -17.14 7.66
C LEU A 261 -4.29 -17.42 7.33
N THR A 262 -5.06 -17.67 8.37
CA THR A 262 -6.52 -17.48 8.35
C THR A 262 -6.87 -16.00 8.22
N VAL A 263 -8.12 -15.70 7.89
CA VAL A 263 -8.62 -14.32 7.87
C VAL A 263 -8.42 -13.64 9.23
N GLU A 264 -8.77 -14.32 10.33
CA GLU A 264 -8.62 -13.78 11.70
C GLU A 264 -7.16 -13.43 12.03
N GLU A 265 -6.21 -14.29 11.68
CA GLU A 265 -4.79 -14.01 11.88
C GLU A 265 -4.30 -12.84 11.01
N ALA A 266 -4.89 -12.64 9.84
CA ALA A 266 -4.55 -11.53 8.96
C ALA A 266 -5.08 -10.18 9.49
N PHE A 267 -6.24 -10.14 10.18
CA PHE A 267 -6.70 -8.96 10.94
C PHE A 267 -5.69 -8.51 12.01
N LYS A 268 -4.90 -9.44 12.55
CA LYS A 268 -3.85 -9.19 13.55
C LYS A 268 -2.50 -8.82 12.93
N THR A 269 -2.41 -8.69 11.60
CA THR A 269 -1.12 -8.47 10.92
C THR A 269 -0.90 -7.01 10.53
N ILE A 270 -1.92 -6.38 9.95
CA ILE A 270 -1.88 -4.99 9.49
C ILE A 270 -3.30 -4.43 9.28
N ARG A 271 -3.50 -3.13 9.47
CA ARG A 271 -4.77 -2.43 9.19
C ARG A 271 -4.55 -1.00 8.67
N ARG A 272 -5.63 -0.27 8.37
CA ARG A 272 -5.59 1.19 8.11
C ARG A 272 -5.48 1.99 9.39
N HIS A 273 -4.75 3.11 9.36
CA HIS A 273 -4.78 4.13 10.42
C HIS A 273 -6.20 4.59 10.75
N ALA A 274 -6.67 4.39 11.99
CA ALA A 274 -7.75 5.22 12.50
C ALA A 274 -7.25 6.66 12.62
N ALA A 275 -8.17 7.62 12.60
CA ALA A 275 -7.79 9.03 12.64
C ALA A 275 -8.75 9.85 13.49
N ARG A 276 -8.20 10.85 14.17
CA ARG A 276 -8.94 12.00 14.69
C ARG A 276 -8.43 13.24 13.97
N CYS A 277 -9.32 13.90 13.22
CA CYS A 277 -9.00 15.09 12.44
C CYS A 277 -9.78 16.27 13.00
N THR A 278 -9.10 17.22 13.62
CA THR A 278 -9.66 18.53 13.95
C THR A 278 -9.34 19.48 12.79
N VAL A 279 -10.38 20.07 12.21
CA VAL A 279 -10.28 20.91 11.01
C VAL A 279 -10.88 22.26 11.35
N LYS A 280 -10.12 23.33 11.12
CA LYS A 280 -10.53 24.71 11.37
C LYS A 280 -10.41 25.53 10.10
N THR A 281 -11.46 26.25 9.73
CA THR A 281 -11.51 26.99 8.47
C THR A 281 -12.12 28.36 8.65
N GLY A 282 -11.38 29.38 8.19
CA GLY A 282 -11.85 30.75 8.08
C GLY A 282 -12.44 30.97 6.70
N VAL A 283 -13.65 31.53 6.64
CA VAL A 283 -14.37 31.81 5.40
C VAL A 283 -14.99 33.20 5.41
N MET A 284 -15.14 33.78 4.23
CA MET A 284 -15.91 35.00 4.01
C MET A 284 -17.40 34.69 3.85
N ASN A 285 -18.26 35.70 4.01
CA ASN A 285 -19.71 35.60 3.79
C ASN A 285 -20.07 35.06 2.39
N ASP A 286 -19.22 35.33 1.40
CA ASP A 286 -19.43 34.89 0.02
C ASP A 286 -18.90 33.46 -0.25
N GLY A 287 -18.44 32.74 0.78
CA GLY A 287 -17.92 31.38 0.69
C GLY A 287 -16.45 31.28 0.31
N SER A 288 -15.71 32.39 0.15
CA SER A 288 -14.27 32.35 -0.11
C SER A 288 -13.49 31.82 1.09
N PHE A 289 -12.56 30.90 0.85
CA PHE A 289 -11.69 30.31 1.85
C PHE A 289 -10.50 31.23 2.16
N VAL A 290 -10.23 31.46 3.45
CA VAL A 290 -9.22 32.43 3.92
C VAL A 290 -8.03 31.74 4.58
N ALA A 291 -8.31 30.79 5.47
CA ALA A 291 -7.28 30.07 6.22
C ALA A 291 -7.73 28.65 6.58
N ARG A 292 -6.77 27.73 6.66
CA ARG A 292 -6.98 26.35 7.15
C ARG A 292 -5.97 26.02 8.23
N GLU A 293 -6.47 25.61 9.39
CA GLU A 293 -5.66 25.00 10.45
C GLU A 293 -6.17 23.59 10.73
N CYS A 294 -5.28 22.59 10.74
CA CYS A 294 -5.67 21.19 10.99
C CYS A 294 -4.72 20.50 11.97
N LEU A 295 -5.30 19.68 12.84
CA LEU A 295 -4.58 18.74 13.69
C LEU A 295 -5.10 17.32 13.41
N ILE A 296 -4.20 16.43 13.02
CA ILE A 296 -4.52 15.03 12.71
C ILE A 296 -3.73 14.15 13.67
N HIS A 297 -4.42 13.26 14.38
CA HIS A 297 -3.82 12.15 15.10
C HIS A 297 -4.18 10.85 14.39
N LEU A 298 -3.19 10.21 13.80
CA LEU A 298 -3.31 8.89 13.20
C LEU A 298 -2.85 7.85 14.21
N ASP A 299 -3.75 6.93 14.55
CA ASP A 299 -3.38 5.74 15.29
C ASP A 299 -2.56 4.82 14.36
N THR A 300 -1.25 4.70 14.60
CA THR A 300 -0.35 3.82 13.82
C THR A 300 -0.23 2.42 14.41
N GLY A 301 -0.84 2.16 15.56
CA GLY A 301 -0.73 0.90 16.27
C GLY A 301 0.65 0.71 16.89
N ALA A 302 1.00 -0.54 17.17
CA ALA A 302 2.17 -0.85 17.99
C ALA A 302 3.54 -0.57 17.34
N TYR A 303 3.59 -0.39 16.02
CA TYR A 303 4.83 -0.25 15.25
C TYR A 303 4.66 0.71 14.08
N ALA A 304 5.76 1.28 13.61
CA ALA A 304 5.72 2.40 12.67
C ALA A 304 5.15 1.99 11.32
N ASP A 305 5.61 0.83 10.80
CA ASP A 305 5.40 0.42 9.41
C ASP A 305 5.57 1.62 8.47
N ASN A 306 4.52 2.01 7.74
CA ASN A 306 4.51 3.18 6.86
C ASN A 306 3.78 4.40 7.45
N GLY A 307 3.51 4.41 8.75
CA GLY A 307 2.81 5.47 9.49
C GLY A 307 3.35 6.88 9.27
N PRO A 308 4.68 7.12 9.30
CA PRO A 308 5.26 8.43 8.99
C PRO A 308 4.87 8.94 7.59
N LEU A 309 4.87 8.08 6.58
CA LEU A 309 4.43 8.45 5.23
C LEU A 309 2.92 8.70 5.17
N VAL A 310 2.13 7.90 5.90
CA VAL A 310 0.67 8.10 5.98
C VAL A 310 0.34 9.43 6.64
N ALA A 311 1.06 9.83 7.69
CA ALA A 311 0.91 11.14 8.33
C ALA A 311 1.23 12.30 7.38
N ASN A 312 2.35 12.21 6.65
CA ASN A 312 2.68 13.19 5.63
C ASN A 312 1.59 13.32 4.56
N ARG A 313 1.03 12.19 4.11
CA ARG A 313 -0.04 12.18 3.10
C ARG A 313 -1.38 12.65 3.63
N ALA A 314 -1.73 12.35 4.88
CA ALA A 314 -2.93 12.88 5.51
C ALA A 314 -2.85 14.40 5.63
N ALA A 315 -1.71 14.93 6.07
CA ALA A 315 -1.44 16.37 6.10
C ALA A 315 -1.54 17.02 4.71
N GLU A 316 -1.18 16.29 3.64
CA GLU A 316 -1.37 16.76 2.27
C GLU A 316 -2.85 16.78 1.85
N ARG A 317 -3.60 15.73 2.19
CA ARG A 317 -4.94 15.48 1.65
C ARG A 317 -6.03 16.24 2.40
N ILE A 318 -5.78 16.68 3.63
CA ILE A 318 -6.73 17.46 4.46
C ILE A 318 -6.99 18.87 3.90
N MET A 319 -6.11 19.36 3.02
CA MET A 319 -6.29 20.66 2.35
C MET A 319 -7.39 20.63 1.28
N GLY A 320 -7.83 19.44 0.86
CA GLY A 320 -8.77 19.28 -0.24
C GLY A 320 -8.13 19.62 -1.59
N ALA A 321 -8.95 20.03 -2.55
CA ALA A 321 -8.53 20.50 -3.86
C ALA A 321 -8.59 22.04 -3.98
N TYR A 322 -8.47 22.74 -2.85
CA TYR A 322 -8.76 24.16 -2.75
C TYR A 322 -7.51 25.03 -2.65
N ARG A 323 -7.63 26.29 -3.04
CA ARG A 323 -6.64 27.35 -2.83
C ARG A 323 -6.63 27.76 -1.36
N TRP A 324 -5.43 27.91 -0.81
CA TRP A 324 -5.22 28.40 0.55
C TRP A 324 -4.02 29.33 0.59
N ASP A 325 -4.24 30.59 0.96
CA ASP A 325 -3.16 31.56 1.16
C ASP A 325 -2.50 31.39 2.54
N ASN A 326 -3.24 30.84 3.52
CA ASN A 326 -2.78 30.67 4.90
C ASN A 326 -3.12 29.26 5.39
N VAL A 327 -2.09 28.48 5.72
CA VAL A 327 -2.25 27.08 6.15
C VAL A 327 -1.33 26.78 7.32
N LYS A 328 -1.85 26.03 8.29
CA LYS A 328 -1.06 25.39 9.35
C LYS A 328 -1.60 24.00 9.63
N ILE A 329 -0.85 22.97 9.27
CA ILE A 329 -1.29 21.57 9.39
C ILE A 329 -0.26 20.79 10.17
N ILE A 330 -0.73 20.07 11.18
CA ILE A 330 0.06 19.11 11.95
C ILE A 330 -0.62 17.74 11.84
N SER A 331 0.14 16.74 11.43
CA SER A 331 -0.29 15.34 11.40
C SER A 331 0.71 14.47 12.16
N ASN A 332 0.21 13.82 13.19
CA ASN A 332 0.97 12.94 14.07
C ASN A 332 0.64 11.48 13.73
N ALA A 333 1.66 10.65 13.50
CA ALA A 333 1.56 9.21 13.65
C ALA A 333 1.84 8.86 15.11
N VAL A 334 0.89 8.20 15.77
CA VAL A 334 0.91 7.94 17.21
C VAL A 334 0.86 6.44 17.47
N TYR A 335 1.80 5.95 18.26
CA TYR A 335 1.82 4.55 18.70
C TYR A 335 0.71 4.29 19.72
N THR A 336 0.05 3.14 19.56
CA THR A 336 -0.95 2.61 20.50
C THR A 336 -0.78 1.09 20.61
N ASN A 337 -1.38 0.46 21.61
CA ASN A 337 -1.36 -1.00 21.77
C ASN A 337 -2.40 -1.72 20.89
N SER A 338 -2.59 -1.25 19.66
CA SER A 338 -3.44 -1.87 18.64
C SER A 338 -2.59 -2.51 17.53
N THR A 339 -3.22 -3.36 16.70
CA THR A 339 -2.57 -3.94 15.52
C THR A 339 -1.89 -2.85 14.69
N PRO A 340 -0.63 -3.06 14.24
CA PRO A 340 0.08 -2.08 13.43
C PRO A 340 -0.74 -1.61 12.22
N ALA A 341 -0.61 -0.33 11.91
CA ALA A 341 -1.25 0.29 10.78
C ALA A 341 -0.24 0.56 9.68
N GLY A 342 -0.66 0.40 8.44
CA GLY A 342 0.24 0.60 7.31
C GLY A 342 -0.48 1.11 6.08
N SER A 343 0.11 0.79 4.94
CA SER A 343 -0.44 1.21 3.64
C SER A 343 -1.83 0.59 3.43
N PHE A 344 -2.81 1.43 3.08
CA PHE A 344 -4.12 1.02 2.55
C PHE A 344 -4.43 1.93 1.36
N ARG A 345 -5.06 1.39 0.30
CA ARG A 345 -5.54 2.09 -0.90
C ARG A 345 -5.92 3.54 -0.61
N SER A 346 -5.20 4.46 -1.25
CA SER A 346 -5.19 5.88 -0.93
C SER A 346 -4.67 6.14 0.50
N ILE A 347 -3.34 6.17 0.65
CA ILE A 347 -2.69 6.28 1.96
C ILE A 347 -2.99 7.64 2.61
N GLY A 348 -3.60 7.64 3.79
CA GLY A 348 -3.97 8.84 4.57
C GLY A 348 -5.13 9.67 4.00
N ALA A 349 -5.45 9.52 2.71
CA ALA A 349 -6.43 10.37 2.05
C ALA A 349 -7.88 10.11 2.47
N PRO A 350 -8.40 8.88 2.62
CA PRO A 350 -9.79 8.66 3.03
C PRO A 350 -10.12 9.32 4.36
N GLN A 351 -9.22 9.25 5.34
CA GLN A 351 -9.40 9.88 6.64
C GLN A 351 -9.44 11.41 6.53
N ALA A 352 -8.49 11.98 5.77
CA ALA A 352 -8.34 13.41 5.64
C ALA A 352 -9.37 14.04 4.69
N ALA A 353 -9.55 13.48 3.49
CA ALA A 353 -10.49 13.96 2.49
C ALA A 353 -11.93 13.90 2.99
N TRP A 354 -12.32 12.84 3.72
CA TRP A 354 -13.65 12.76 4.31
C TRP A 354 -13.89 13.90 5.31
N ALA A 355 -12.97 14.10 6.27
CA ALA A 355 -13.07 15.18 7.25
C ALA A 355 -13.10 16.57 6.58
N SER A 356 -12.20 16.83 5.62
CA SER A 356 -12.15 18.08 4.87
C SER A 356 -13.45 18.35 4.10
N GLU A 357 -13.91 17.39 3.30
CA GLU A 357 -15.10 17.57 2.45
C GLU A 357 -16.39 17.64 3.26
N SER A 358 -16.48 16.91 4.37
CA SER A 358 -17.61 17.03 5.29
C SER A 358 -17.69 18.41 5.92
N GLN A 359 -16.56 19.02 6.30
CA GLN A 359 -16.58 20.39 6.80
C GLN A 359 -16.96 21.40 5.69
N VAL A 360 -16.54 21.17 4.44
CA VAL A 360 -16.97 22.04 3.32
C VAL A 360 -18.50 22.03 3.17
N ASP A 361 -19.16 20.87 3.30
CA ASP A 361 -20.62 20.80 3.28
C ASP A 361 -21.26 21.48 4.50
N ILE A 362 -20.68 21.35 5.71
CA ILE A 362 -21.15 22.04 6.92
C ILE A 362 -21.08 23.57 6.74
N ILE A 363 -19.98 24.07 6.17
CA ILE A 363 -19.81 25.49 5.88
C ILE A 363 -20.82 25.95 4.82
N ALA A 364 -21.02 25.16 3.76
CA ALA A 364 -21.97 25.49 2.70
C ALA A 364 -23.39 25.67 3.26
N ASP A 365 -23.84 24.72 4.07
CA ASP A 365 -25.15 24.75 4.72
C ASP A 365 -25.30 25.97 5.66
N ALA A 366 -24.28 26.24 6.47
CA ALA A 366 -24.29 27.37 7.40
C ALA A 366 -24.34 28.74 6.72
N LEU A 367 -23.75 28.87 5.52
CA LEU A 367 -23.78 30.09 4.71
C LEU A 367 -24.94 30.15 3.71
N GLY A 368 -25.72 29.07 3.58
CA GLY A 368 -26.78 28.95 2.57
C GLY A 368 -26.26 28.91 1.13
N LEU A 369 -25.04 28.40 0.92
CA LEU A 369 -24.40 28.25 -0.39
C LEU A 369 -24.57 26.82 -0.92
N GLY A 370 -24.62 26.67 -2.25
CA GLY A 370 -24.68 25.34 -2.86
C GLY A 370 -23.36 24.56 -2.66
N PRO A 371 -23.40 23.23 -2.43
CA PRO A 371 -22.19 22.42 -2.23
C PRO A 371 -21.27 22.39 -3.47
N LEU A 372 -21.83 22.51 -4.68
CA LEU A 372 -21.05 22.67 -5.90
C LEU A 372 -20.44 24.08 -6.02
N GLU A 373 -21.21 25.10 -5.66
CA GLU A 373 -20.84 26.52 -5.76
C GLU A 373 -19.61 26.84 -4.91
N ILE A 374 -19.66 26.53 -3.61
CA ILE A 374 -18.56 26.80 -2.69
C ILE A 374 -17.27 26.09 -3.10
N ARG A 375 -17.38 24.87 -3.65
CA ARG A 375 -16.21 24.12 -4.13
C ARG A 375 -15.62 24.80 -5.35
N LEU A 376 -16.41 25.02 -6.40
CA LEU A 376 -15.92 25.62 -7.64
C LEU A 376 -15.27 26.99 -7.43
N LYS A 377 -15.78 27.78 -6.48
CA LYS A 377 -15.21 29.08 -6.13
C LYS A 377 -13.79 28.98 -5.57
N ASN A 378 -13.52 27.93 -4.80
CA ASN A 378 -12.27 27.78 -4.05
C ASN A 378 -11.28 26.77 -4.64
N LEU A 379 -11.63 26.05 -5.70
CA LEU A 379 -10.71 25.08 -6.32
C LEU A 379 -9.43 25.75 -6.84
N VAL A 380 -8.33 25.00 -6.79
CA VAL A 380 -7.10 25.34 -7.53
C VAL A 380 -7.30 25.06 -9.02
N GLU A 381 -6.75 25.91 -9.87
CA GLU A 381 -6.87 25.81 -11.32
C GLU A 381 -5.69 25.05 -11.96
N LYS A 382 -5.90 24.56 -13.18
CA LYS A 382 -4.81 23.95 -13.95
C LYS A 382 -3.74 25.00 -14.22
N GLY A 383 -2.48 24.68 -13.91
CA GLY A 383 -1.35 25.59 -14.03
C GLY A 383 -1.06 26.41 -12.78
N GLU A 384 -1.92 26.37 -11.77
CA GLU A 384 -1.64 27.00 -10.46
C GLU A 384 -0.83 26.07 -9.55
N GLU A 385 -0.03 26.67 -8.67
CA GLU A 385 0.65 25.94 -7.62
C GLU A 385 -0.34 25.61 -6.49
N PHE A 386 -0.60 24.31 -6.28
CA PHE A 386 -1.35 23.86 -5.10
C PHE A 386 -0.54 24.03 -3.80
N ARG A 387 0.79 24.02 -3.91
CA ARG A 387 1.73 24.16 -2.80
C ARG A 387 2.85 25.10 -3.24
N PRO A 388 3.21 26.12 -2.43
CA PRO A 388 4.28 27.03 -2.78
C PRO A 388 5.58 26.31 -3.16
N GLY A 389 6.13 26.66 -4.33
CA GLY A 389 7.40 26.13 -4.83
C GLY A 389 7.35 24.67 -5.30
N ARG A 390 6.16 24.12 -5.58
CA ARG A 390 5.98 22.79 -6.15
C ARG A 390 5.43 22.89 -7.57
N ARG A 391 5.62 21.83 -8.36
CA ARG A 391 5.07 21.75 -9.72
C ARG A 391 3.58 22.11 -9.72
N ALA A 392 3.23 23.04 -10.59
CA ALA A 392 1.85 23.43 -10.86
C ALA A 392 0.95 22.24 -11.20
N LEU A 393 -0.33 22.35 -10.86
CA LEU A 393 -1.32 21.32 -11.09
C LEU A 393 -1.52 21.09 -12.59
N ASP A 394 -1.46 19.82 -13.03
CA ASP A 394 -1.71 19.40 -14.42
C ASP A 394 -3.09 18.75 -14.61
N ALA A 395 -3.95 18.86 -13.60
CA ALA A 395 -5.33 18.38 -13.61
C ALA A 395 -6.32 19.56 -13.64
N ASP A 396 -7.51 19.31 -14.15
CA ASP A 396 -8.64 20.24 -14.14
C ASP A 396 -9.72 19.72 -13.18
N PRO A 397 -9.63 20.03 -11.87
CA PRO A 397 -10.58 19.55 -10.88
C PRO A 397 -11.98 20.15 -11.08
N ALA A 398 -12.08 21.36 -11.63
CA ALA A 398 -13.36 22.04 -11.84
C ALA A 398 -14.20 21.33 -12.90
N THR A 399 -13.59 20.93 -14.02
CA THR A 399 -14.28 20.13 -15.04
C THR A 399 -14.71 18.78 -14.48
N GLY A 400 -13.81 18.07 -13.78
CA GLY A 400 -14.14 16.77 -13.17
C GLY A 400 -15.29 16.87 -12.16
N LEU A 401 -15.30 17.91 -11.33
CA LEU A 401 -16.36 18.13 -10.33
C LEU A 401 -17.70 18.47 -10.99
N ARG A 402 -17.73 19.30 -12.04
CA ARG A 402 -18.96 19.58 -12.81
C ARG A 402 -19.53 18.32 -13.46
N MET A 403 -18.68 17.48 -14.03
CA MET A 403 -19.10 16.19 -14.60
C MET A 403 -19.71 15.26 -13.54
N ALA A 404 -19.08 15.18 -12.37
CA ALA A 404 -19.59 14.38 -11.25
C ALA A 404 -20.95 14.92 -10.74
N ALA A 405 -21.07 16.25 -10.58
CA ALA A 405 -22.31 16.91 -10.19
C ALA A 405 -23.44 16.65 -11.19
N GLN A 406 -23.16 16.82 -12.49
CA GLN A 406 -24.13 16.56 -13.55
C GLN A 406 -24.59 15.10 -13.54
N ALA A 407 -23.68 14.14 -13.34
CA ALA A 407 -24.00 12.71 -13.30
C ALA A 407 -24.94 12.34 -12.14
N ILE A 408 -24.92 13.11 -11.04
CA ILE A 408 -25.85 12.96 -9.92
C ILE A 408 -26.99 14.00 -9.96
N GLY A 409 -27.20 14.68 -11.08
CA GLY A 409 -28.30 15.62 -11.28
C GLY A 409 -28.24 16.90 -10.42
N MET A 410 -27.03 17.38 -10.11
CA MET A 410 -26.76 18.65 -9.43
C MET A 410 -26.11 19.64 -10.42
N SER A 411 -26.51 20.91 -10.38
CA SER A 411 -25.86 22.01 -11.12
C SER A 411 -25.94 23.31 -10.33
N LEU A 412 -25.18 24.33 -10.74
CA LEU A 412 -25.20 25.64 -10.08
C LEU A 412 -26.61 26.26 -10.01
N ASP A 413 -27.41 26.08 -11.06
CA ASP A 413 -28.77 26.64 -11.14
C ASP A 413 -29.86 25.67 -10.66
N LYS A 414 -29.49 24.44 -10.25
CA LYS A 414 -30.45 23.38 -9.94
C LYS A 414 -29.90 22.46 -8.85
N GLU A 415 -30.37 22.69 -7.64
CA GLU A 415 -30.26 21.70 -6.58
C GLU A 415 -31.17 20.50 -6.90
N PRO A 416 -30.80 19.27 -6.48
CA PRO A 416 -31.68 18.12 -6.60
C PRO A 416 -33.02 18.44 -5.92
N GLU A 417 -34.12 18.42 -6.67
CA GLU A 417 -35.45 18.49 -6.07
C GLU A 417 -35.58 17.32 -5.10
N ASP A 418 -35.88 17.61 -3.82
CA ASP A 418 -36.37 16.62 -2.90
C ASP A 418 -37.72 16.15 -3.44
N GLN A 419 -37.71 15.03 -4.15
CA GLN A 419 -38.93 14.47 -4.72
C GLN A 419 -39.89 13.97 -3.65
N GLY A 420 -39.52 14.03 -2.36
CA GLY A 420 -40.34 13.59 -1.25
C GLY A 420 -40.64 12.11 -1.40
N SER A 421 -39.90 11.24 -0.72
CA SER A 421 -40.32 9.85 -0.67
C SER A 421 -41.66 9.76 0.07
N ALA A 422 -42.68 9.15 -0.55
CA ALA A 422 -43.89 8.74 0.17
C ALA A 422 -43.59 7.66 1.24
N LEU A 423 -42.38 7.07 1.19
CA LEU A 423 -41.83 6.19 2.20
C LEU A 423 -41.06 7.02 3.24
N PRO A 424 -40.90 6.54 4.49
CA PRO A 424 -40.15 7.24 5.55
C PRO A 424 -38.63 7.22 5.32
N ILE A 425 -38.18 7.34 4.07
CA ILE A 425 -36.78 7.24 3.65
C ILE A 425 -36.30 8.65 3.29
N LYS A 426 -35.29 9.13 4.03
CA LYS A 426 -34.54 10.33 3.65
C LYS A 426 -33.46 9.96 2.63
N THR A 427 -33.37 10.71 1.55
CA THR A 427 -32.34 10.53 0.51
C THR A 427 -31.42 11.75 0.48
N GLY A 428 -30.14 11.53 0.21
CA GLY A 428 -29.15 12.61 0.08
C GLY A 428 -28.18 12.34 -1.06
N ARG A 429 -27.59 13.41 -1.60
CA ARG A 429 -26.54 13.38 -2.61
C ARG A 429 -25.37 14.21 -2.07
N GLY A 430 -24.15 13.72 -2.24
CA GLY A 430 -22.94 14.38 -1.79
C GLY A 430 -21.91 14.49 -2.90
N LEU A 431 -21.08 15.53 -2.83
CA LEU A 431 -19.94 15.73 -3.71
C LEU A 431 -18.66 15.80 -2.90
N GLY A 432 -17.57 15.31 -3.47
CA GLY A 432 -16.25 15.38 -2.86
C GLY A 432 -15.19 15.61 -3.93
N CYS A 433 -14.23 16.49 -3.66
CA CYS A 433 -13.08 16.71 -4.53
C CYS A 433 -11.78 16.64 -3.72
N ASN A 434 -10.79 15.91 -4.23
CA ASN A 434 -9.47 15.84 -3.62
C ASN A 434 -8.40 15.64 -4.69
N LEU A 435 -7.20 16.16 -4.44
CA LEU A 435 -6.06 16.01 -5.36
C LEU A 435 -5.17 14.85 -4.94
N SER A 436 -4.66 14.11 -5.92
CA SER A 436 -3.65 13.09 -5.69
C SER A 436 -2.31 13.45 -6.33
N GLY A 437 -1.30 13.74 -5.51
CA GLY A 437 0.08 13.88 -5.97
C GLY A 437 0.72 12.57 -6.44
N VAL A 438 1.58 12.64 -7.46
CA VAL A 438 2.41 11.51 -7.94
C VAL A 438 3.62 11.38 -7.03
N GLY A 439 3.44 10.71 -5.90
CA GLY A 439 4.36 10.76 -4.78
C GLY A 439 5.32 9.58 -4.62
N SER A 440 5.39 8.66 -5.58
CA SER A 440 6.26 7.49 -5.51
C SER A 440 7.62 7.73 -6.12
N SER A 441 8.65 7.02 -5.64
CA SER A 441 9.95 7.00 -6.33
C SER A 441 9.79 6.62 -7.80
N ALA A 442 10.59 7.28 -8.64
CA ALA A 442 10.50 7.17 -10.09
C ALA A 442 11.18 5.92 -10.68
N THR A 443 11.67 5.01 -9.83
CA THR A 443 12.53 3.91 -10.29
C THR A 443 11.73 2.68 -10.70
N SER A 444 11.74 2.39 -12.00
CA SER A 444 11.25 1.15 -12.61
C SER A 444 12.15 0.77 -13.77
N THR A 445 12.43 -0.51 -13.94
CA THR A 445 13.21 -1.02 -15.06
C THR A 445 12.41 -2.13 -15.75
N ALA A 446 12.51 -2.22 -17.06
CA ALA A 446 11.91 -3.27 -17.87
C ALA A 446 12.95 -3.82 -18.84
N ILE A 447 12.81 -5.09 -19.22
CA ILE A 447 13.55 -5.71 -20.33
C ILE A 447 12.52 -6.25 -21.30
N ILE A 448 12.76 -6.05 -22.60
CA ILE A 448 11.99 -6.67 -23.67
C ILE A 448 12.90 -7.57 -24.48
N ARG A 449 12.41 -8.78 -24.75
CA ARG A 449 13.07 -9.74 -25.63
C ARG A 449 12.15 -10.04 -26.79
N LEU A 450 12.60 -9.70 -28.00
CA LEU A 450 12.00 -10.17 -29.24
C LEU A 450 12.64 -11.50 -29.62
N HIS A 451 11.81 -12.48 -29.92
CA HIS A 451 12.24 -13.81 -30.37
C HIS A 451 12.26 -13.87 -31.89
N VAL A 452 12.96 -14.88 -32.43
CA VAL A 452 13.12 -15.08 -33.88
C VAL A 452 11.80 -15.35 -34.61
N ASP A 453 10.79 -15.86 -33.90
CA ASP A 453 9.45 -16.11 -34.42
C ASP A 453 8.53 -14.86 -34.37
N GLY A 454 9.08 -13.71 -33.98
CA GLY A 454 8.35 -12.45 -33.86
C GLY A 454 7.52 -12.32 -32.58
N THR A 455 7.59 -13.30 -31.67
CA THR A 455 6.95 -13.19 -30.34
C THR A 455 7.79 -12.36 -29.39
N VAL A 456 7.16 -11.80 -28.36
CA VAL A 456 7.80 -10.87 -27.42
C VAL A 456 7.60 -11.34 -25.98
N THR A 457 8.68 -11.30 -25.20
CA THR A 457 8.63 -11.47 -23.74
C THR A 457 9.01 -10.17 -23.04
N VAL A 458 8.12 -9.69 -22.18
CA VAL A 458 8.31 -8.49 -21.36
C VAL A 458 8.60 -8.90 -19.92
N PHE A 459 9.74 -8.44 -19.41
CA PHE A 459 10.18 -8.63 -18.03
C PHE A 459 9.96 -7.31 -17.27
N ALA A 460 8.98 -7.29 -16.38
CA ALA A 460 8.63 -6.11 -15.60
C ALA A 460 8.53 -6.48 -14.11
N GLY A 461 9.19 -5.70 -13.25
CA GLY A 461 9.22 -5.93 -11.81
C GLY A 461 7.91 -5.66 -11.06
N THR A 462 6.94 -4.97 -11.69
CA THR A 462 5.67 -4.64 -11.03
C THR A 462 4.83 -5.90 -10.83
N THR A 463 4.18 -5.99 -9.67
CA THR A 463 3.38 -7.12 -9.23
C THR A 463 1.93 -6.94 -9.64
N GLU A 464 1.39 -7.93 -10.36
CA GLU A 464 -0.03 -8.01 -10.67
C GLU A 464 -0.79 -8.51 -9.44
N ILE A 465 -1.67 -7.66 -8.91
CA ILE A 465 -2.47 -7.92 -7.71
C ILE A 465 -3.97 -7.81 -7.97
N GLY A 466 -4.38 -7.91 -9.24
CA GLY A 466 -5.76 -7.78 -9.69
C GLY A 466 -6.06 -6.48 -10.44
N GLN A 467 -5.15 -5.50 -10.46
CA GLN A 467 -5.34 -4.21 -11.12
C GLN A 467 -5.25 -4.25 -12.65
N GLY A 468 -4.80 -5.35 -13.25
CA GLY A 468 -4.72 -5.50 -14.71
C GLY A 468 -3.46 -4.90 -15.34
N SER A 469 -2.42 -4.67 -14.54
CA SER A 469 -1.13 -4.14 -14.99
C SER A 469 -0.51 -4.94 -16.12
N ARG A 470 -0.60 -6.28 -16.11
CA ARG A 470 -0.05 -7.12 -17.19
C ARG A 470 -0.65 -6.79 -18.55
N GLY A 471 -1.97 -6.61 -18.62
CA GLY A 471 -2.66 -6.26 -19.86
C GLY A 471 -2.26 -4.87 -20.36
N VAL A 472 -2.25 -3.89 -19.45
CA VAL A 472 -1.88 -2.50 -19.79
C VAL A 472 -0.43 -2.41 -20.27
N LEU A 473 0.51 -3.07 -19.61
CA LEU A 473 1.91 -3.08 -20.02
C LEU A 473 2.11 -3.80 -21.35
N ALA A 474 1.38 -4.90 -21.60
CA ALA A 474 1.39 -5.57 -22.89
C ALA A 474 0.80 -4.70 -24.01
N GLN A 475 -0.28 -3.92 -23.76
CA GLN A 475 -0.80 -2.95 -24.74
C GLN A 475 0.26 -1.90 -25.09
N ILE A 476 0.97 -1.37 -24.08
CA ILE A 476 2.06 -0.40 -24.30
C ILE A 476 3.16 -1.01 -25.18
N ALA A 477 3.63 -2.22 -24.86
CA ALA A 477 4.64 -2.90 -25.66
C ALA A 477 4.16 -3.21 -27.09
N SER A 478 2.92 -3.68 -27.24
CA SER A 478 2.30 -4.01 -28.55
C SER A 478 2.21 -2.78 -29.44
N GLN A 479 1.71 -1.67 -28.91
CA GLN A 479 1.57 -0.45 -29.69
C GLN A 479 2.93 0.17 -30.03
N GLU A 480 3.89 0.14 -29.11
CA GLU A 480 5.21 0.71 -29.36
C GLU A 480 6.02 -0.12 -30.38
N LEU A 481 6.00 -1.45 -30.28
CA LEU A 481 6.68 -2.40 -31.20
C LEU A 481 5.91 -2.68 -32.49
N GLN A 482 4.63 -2.32 -32.53
CA GLN A 482 3.72 -2.59 -33.66
C GLN A 482 3.53 -4.09 -33.92
N VAL A 483 3.53 -4.91 -32.87
CA VAL A 483 3.26 -6.36 -32.94
C VAL A 483 1.88 -6.70 -32.38
N PRO A 484 1.27 -7.83 -32.79
CA PRO A 484 0.00 -8.28 -32.23
C PRO A 484 0.05 -8.46 -30.71
N PHE A 485 -1.03 -8.11 -30.02
CA PHE A 485 -1.12 -8.20 -28.55
C PHE A 485 -0.96 -9.64 -28.06
N GLU A 486 -1.51 -10.60 -28.80
CA GLU A 486 -1.42 -12.03 -28.56
C GLU A 486 0.01 -12.60 -28.67
N HIS A 487 0.93 -11.87 -29.30
CA HIS A 487 2.34 -12.25 -29.39
C HIS A 487 3.15 -11.83 -28.15
N ILE A 488 2.51 -11.14 -27.19
CA ILE A 488 3.19 -10.61 -26.00
C ILE A 488 2.93 -11.48 -24.79
N SER A 489 4.02 -11.92 -24.17
CA SER A 489 4.04 -12.62 -22.89
C SER A 489 4.63 -11.73 -21.80
N MET A 490 4.03 -11.78 -20.60
CA MET A 490 4.51 -11.04 -19.41
C MET A 490 5.09 -12.01 -18.40
N VAL A 491 6.30 -11.75 -17.90
CA VAL A 491 6.92 -12.55 -16.84
C VAL A 491 6.41 -12.11 -15.46
N SER A 492 6.08 -13.07 -14.60
CA SER A 492 5.66 -12.81 -13.20
C SER A 492 6.78 -12.17 -12.37
N SER A 493 6.42 -11.53 -11.26
CA SER A 493 7.40 -10.89 -10.39
C SER A 493 8.29 -11.92 -9.68
N ASP A 494 9.51 -12.05 -10.16
CA ASP A 494 10.56 -12.89 -9.58
C ASP A 494 11.87 -12.11 -9.56
N THR A 495 12.37 -11.79 -8.37
CA THR A 495 13.53 -10.90 -8.23
C THR A 495 14.84 -11.47 -8.82
N GLY A 496 14.87 -12.76 -9.15
CA GLY A 496 16.00 -13.41 -9.85
C GLY A 496 15.86 -13.41 -11.38
N VAL A 497 14.71 -13.00 -11.92
CA VAL A 497 14.39 -13.06 -13.36
C VAL A 497 14.06 -11.69 -13.93
N VAL A 498 13.23 -10.90 -13.25
CA VAL A 498 12.79 -9.58 -13.72
C VAL A 498 13.66 -8.46 -13.13
N PRO A 499 13.86 -7.35 -13.85
CA PRO A 499 14.66 -6.23 -13.36
C PRO A 499 13.95 -5.49 -12.22
N TYR A 500 14.71 -4.64 -11.52
CA TYR A 500 14.25 -3.93 -10.33
C TYR A 500 13.01 -3.05 -10.59
N ASP A 501 12.05 -3.15 -9.68
CA ASP A 501 10.97 -2.16 -9.54
C ASP A 501 10.89 -1.71 -8.08
N ARG A 502 10.69 -0.40 -7.87
CA ARG A 502 10.64 0.16 -6.52
C ARG A 502 9.50 -0.42 -5.68
N SER A 503 8.32 -0.58 -6.29
CA SER A 503 7.09 -1.00 -5.60
C SER A 503 5.89 -1.04 -6.54
N THR A 504 4.97 -1.96 -6.26
CA THR A 504 3.56 -1.86 -6.68
C THR A 504 2.74 -1.16 -5.60
N GLY A 505 2.57 0.15 -5.75
CA GLY A 505 1.88 1.03 -4.81
C GLY A 505 1.75 2.44 -5.38
N SER A 506 1.02 3.33 -4.68
CA SER A 506 0.87 4.75 -5.07
C SER A 506 0.40 4.97 -6.52
N SER A 507 -0.36 4.03 -7.07
CA SER A 507 -0.91 4.08 -8.44
C SER A 507 0.13 4.26 -9.55
N ARG A 508 1.37 3.77 -9.35
CA ARG A 508 2.49 4.03 -10.26
C ARG A 508 2.72 2.99 -11.36
N SER A 509 2.09 1.81 -11.29
CA SER A 509 2.39 0.71 -12.21
C SER A 509 2.13 1.10 -13.67
N THR A 510 0.99 1.72 -13.97
CA THR A 510 0.69 2.15 -15.35
C THR A 510 1.62 3.27 -15.82
N THR A 511 1.92 4.24 -14.96
CA THR A 511 2.70 5.41 -15.36
C THR A 511 4.20 5.09 -15.40
N MET A 512 4.80 4.69 -14.29
CA MET A 512 6.25 4.52 -14.19
C MET A 512 6.75 3.24 -14.85
N MET A 513 6.10 2.09 -14.58
CA MET A 513 6.48 0.85 -15.26
C MET A 513 6.02 0.86 -16.72
N GLY A 514 4.90 1.52 -17.05
CA GLY A 514 4.50 1.74 -18.45
C GLY A 514 5.53 2.52 -19.25
N LEU A 515 6.06 3.63 -18.71
CA LEU A 515 7.16 4.38 -19.34
C LEU A 515 8.43 3.54 -19.49
N ALA A 516 8.77 2.71 -18.50
CA ALA A 516 9.93 1.81 -18.60
C ALA A 516 9.74 0.76 -19.71
N VAL A 517 8.55 0.17 -19.82
CA VAL A 517 8.20 -0.78 -20.90
C VAL A 517 8.20 -0.09 -22.25
N GLN A 518 7.65 1.12 -22.35
CA GLN A 518 7.66 1.91 -23.58
C GLN A 518 9.10 2.21 -24.03
N GLY A 519 9.97 2.64 -23.11
CA GLY A 519 11.38 2.89 -23.41
C GLY A 519 12.11 1.66 -23.93
N ALA A 520 11.95 0.52 -23.26
CA ALA A 520 12.55 -0.75 -23.70
C ALA A 520 11.99 -1.25 -25.03
N ALA A 521 10.69 -1.04 -25.29
CA ALA A 521 10.06 -1.38 -26.56
C ALA A 521 10.59 -0.52 -27.70
N LYS A 522 10.73 0.79 -27.46
CA LYS A 522 11.32 1.70 -28.42
C LYS A 522 12.76 1.30 -28.76
N GLU A 523 13.58 0.93 -27.79
CA GLU A 523 14.96 0.50 -28.03
C GLU A 523 15.03 -0.74 -28.93
N VAL A 524 14.16 -1.74 -28.70
CA VAL A 524 14.08 -2.92 -29.57
C VAL A 524 13.61 -2.54 -30.99
N LYS A 525 12.62 -1.65 -31.11
CA LYS A 525 12.15 -1.16 -32.41
C LYS A 525 13.25 -0.43 -33.17
N ASP A 526 14.00 0.44 -32.50
CA ASP A 526 15.09 1.19 -33.11
C ASP A 526 16.18 0.23 -33.66
N GLN A 527 16.54 -0.82 -32.90
CA GLN A 527 17.46 -1.86 -33.38
C GLN A 527 16.91 -2.62 -34.61
N LEU A 528 15.61 -2.89 -34.67
CA LEU A 528 14.98 -3.51 -35.85
C LEU A 528 15.05 -2.60 -37.08
N ILE A 529 14.77 -1.30 -36.90
CA ILE A 529 14.84 -0.31 -37.97
C ILE A 529 16.28 -0.20 -38.50
N GLU A 530 17.28 -0.18 -37.62
CA GLU A 530 18.70 -0.18 -38.02
C GLU A 530 19.08 -1.44 -38.83
N LEU A 531 18.62 -2.62 -38.42
CA LEU A 531 18.85 -3.86 -39.16
C LEU A 531 18.13 -3.88 -40.52
N ALA A 532 16.90 -3.36 -40.57
CA ALA A 532 16.12 -3.27 -41.79
C ALA A 532 16.72 -2.27 -42.78
N ALA A 533 17.24 -1.13 -42.31
CA ALA A 533 17.95 -0.15 -43.12
C ALA A 533 19.13 -0.77 -43.87
N LEU A 534 19.91 -1.62 -43.19
CA LEU A 534 20.99 -2.39 -43.83
C LEU A 534 20.48 -3.40 -44.86
N HIS A 535 19.31 -3.99 -44.64
CA HIS A 535 18.72 -4.97 -45.54
C HIS A 535 18.12 -4.34 -46.80
N PHE A 536 17.43 -3.21 -46.64
CA PHE A 536 16.76 -2.48 -47.72
C PHE A 536 17.67 -1.47 -48.43
N ASP A 537 18.88 -1.22 -47.93
CA ASP A 537 19.84 -0.24 -48.45
C ASP A 537 19.24 1.18 -48.50
N CYS A 538 18.60 1.60 -47.40
CA CYS A 538 18.00 2.93 -47.24
C CYS A 538 18.33 3.54 -45.86
N PRO A 539 18.15 4.86 -45.67
CA PRO A 539 18.32 5.49 -44.36
C PRO A 539 17.27 5.02 -43.33
N PRO A 540 17.64 4.82 -42.04
CA PRO A 540 16.69 4.45 -40.98
C PRO A 540 15.47 5.36 -40.84
N GLU A 541 15.64 6.66 -41.12
CA GLU A 541 14.57 7.65 -41.08
C GLU A 541 13.49 7.48 -42.18
N GLU A 542 13.76 6.68 -43.20
CA GLU A 542 12.78 6.33 -44.25
C GLU A 542 11.95 5.09 -43.90
N LEU A 543 12.28 4.39 -42.81
CA LEU A 543 11.61 3.17 -42.40
C LEU A 543 10.66 3.39 -41.22
N SER A 544 9.54 2.69 -41.20
CA SER A 544 8.64 2.63 -40.05
C SER A 544 8.27 1.19 -39.70
N ALA A 545 7.92 0.96 -38.43
CA ALA A 545 7.26 -0.27 -38.02
C ALA A 545 5.75 -0.03 -38.03
N GLU A 546 5.00 -0.83 -38.78
CA GLU A 546 3.55 -0.71 -38.92
C GLU A 546 2.91 -2.08 -39.03
N ASP A 547 1.95 -2.38 -38.14
CA ASP A 547 1.12 -3.59 -38.16
C ASP A 547 1.87 -4.91 -38.40
N GLY A 548 3.02 -5.07 -37.74
CA GLY A 548 3.87 -6.27 -37.77
C GLY A 548 4.87 -6.28 -38.92
N LEU A 549 4.97 -5.20 -39.69
CA LEU A 549 5.88 -5.03 -40.82
C LEU A 549 6.87 -3.90 -40.55
N ILE A 550 8.05 -4.00 -41.16
CA ILE A 550 8.92 -2.85 -41.38
C ILE A 550 8.69 -2.43 -42.83
N ILE A 551 8.30 -1.17 -43.06
CA ILE A 551 7.97 -0.62 -44.38
C ILE A 551 8.86 0.54 -44.77
#